data_AF-A0A066UFG1-F1
#
_entry.id   AF-A0A066UFG1-F1
#
_cell.length_a   1.000
_cell.length_b   1.000
_cell.length_c   1.000
_cell.angle_alpha   90.00
_cell.angle_beta   90.00
_cell.angle_gamma   90.00
#
_symmetry.space_group_name_H-M   'P 1'
#
loop_
_entity.id
_entity.type
_entity.pdbx_description
1 polymer ?
#
loop_
_entity_poly.entity_id
_entity_poly.type
_entity_poly.pdbx_seq_one_letter_code
_entity_poly.pdbx_strand_id
1 'polypeptide(L)'
;MPDRITRAAAADGFAELVLADPAWVRAEFDAIVAANFGPPPPPAPAARRGRPRPPGAVGAPRRRPGVRLLAAKCPRRERAPPRLRKAK
;
A
#
# COMPACT_ATOMS: atom_id res chain seq x y z
N MET A 1 7.38 36.05 -4.50
CA MET A 1 7.12 34.67 -4.03
C MET A 1 6.81 34.77 -2.55
N PRO A 2 5.63 34.36 -2.06
CA PRO A 2 5.37 34.38 -0.62
C PRO A 2 6.38 33.47 0.08
N ASP A 3 7.01 33.98 1.13
CA ASP A 3 8.06 33.28 1.87
C ASP A 3 7.52 32.03 2.57
N ARG A 4 8.37 31.00 2.68
CA ARG A 4 7.95 29.70 3.25
C ARG A 4 7.47 29.81 4.69
N ILE A 5 7.97 30.80 5.44
CA ILE A 5 7.63 31.05 6.84
C ILE A 5 6.19 31.60 6.95
N THR A 6 5.82 32.53 6.07
CA THR A 6 4.44 33.06 6.03
C THR A 6 3.45 32.01 5.54
N ARG A 7 3.87 31.10 4.64
CA ARG A 7 3.07 29.93 4.25
C ARG A 7 2.86 28.95 5.41
N ALA A 8 3.88 28.69 6.23
CA ALA A 8 3.77 27.77 7.36
C ALA A 8 2.82 28.30 8.44
N ALA A 9 3.00 29.56 8.86
CA ALA A 9 2.12 30.18 9.86
C ALA A 9 0.65 30.28 9.40
N ALA A 10 0.42 30.51 8.10
CA ALA A 10 -0.93 30.49 7.53
C ALA A 10 -1.52 29.06 7.48
N ALA A 11 -0.69 28.04 7.26
CA ALA A 11 -1.12 26.65 7.26
C ALA A 11 -1.52 26.17 8.67
N ASP A 12 -0.79 26.60 9.71
CA ASP A 12 -1.11 26.26 11.10
C ASP A 12 -2.48 26.84 11.51
N GLY A 13 -2.76 28.11 11.19
CA GLY A 13 -4.07 28.72 11.48
C GLY A 13 -5.23 28.07 10.70
N PHE A 14 -4.98 27.64 9.47
CA PHE A 14 -5.97 26.90 8.68
C PHE A 14 -6.23 25.49 9.24
N ALA A 15 -5.18 24.78 9.65
CA ALA A 15 -5.30 23.46 10.25
C ALA A 15 -6.12 23.51 11.55
N GLU A 16 -5.85 24.49 12.42
CA GLU A 16 -6.63 24.69 13.64
C GLU A 16 -8.12 24.94 13.36
N LEU A 17 -8.43 25.78 12.36
CA LEU A 17 -9.82 26.04 11.96
C LEU A 17 -10.53 24.77 11.44
N VAL A 18 -9.85 23.98 10.62
CA VAL A 18 -10.39 22.72 10.08
C VAL A 18 -10.58 21.68 11.17
N LEU A 19 -9.61 21.56 12.07
CA LEU A 19 -9.63 20.57 13.16
C LEU A 19 -10.60 20.94 14.29
N ALA A 20 -11.05 22.19 14.37
CA ALA A 20 -12.07 22.64 15.33
C ALA A 20 -13.43 21.94 15.14
N ASP A 21 -13.74 21.45 13.94
CA ASP A 21 -14.95 20.65 13.66
C ASP A 21 -14.59 19.20 13.28
N PRO A 22 -14.48 18.29 14.26
CA PRO A 22 -14.13 16.90 14.00
C PRO A 22 -15.22 16.13 13.25
N ALA A 23 -16.49 16.57 13.31
CA ALA A 23 -17.57 15.92 12.58
C ALA A 23 -17.47 16.22 11.08
N TRP A 24 -17.18 17.48 10.75
CA TRP A 24 -16.93 17.91 9.37
C TRP A 24 -15.70 17.21 8.78
N VAL A 25 -14.58 17.14 9.52
CA VAL A 25 -13.35 16.45 9.07
C VAL A 25 -13.61 14.99 8.74
N ARG A 26 -14.39 14.29 9.56
CA ARG A 26 -14.75 12.89 9.32
C ARG A 26 -15.61 12.73 8.08
N ALA A 27 -16.63 13.58 7.92
CA ALA A 27 -17.50 13.54 6.77
C ALA A 27 -16.73 13.78 5.45
N GLU A 28 -15.81 14.75 5.44
CA GLU A 28 -14.97 15.04 4.26
C GLU A 28 -14.01 13.88 3.96
N PHE A 29 -13.36 13.33 4.99
CA PHE A 29 -12.49 12.17 4.82
C PHE A 29 -13.24 10.97 4.23
N ASP A 30 -14.42 10.66 4.76
CA ASP A 30 -15.28 9.58 4.27
C ASP A 30 -15.73 9.83 2.82
N ALA A 31 -16.05 11.08 2.46
CA ALA A 31 -16.41 11.47 1.10
C ALA A 31 -15.25 11.24 0.11
N ILE A 32 -14.03 11.63 0.48
CA ILE A 32 -12.82 11.39 -0.32
C ILE A 32 -12.58 9.89 -0.49
N VAL A 33 -12.68 9.10 0.59
CA VAL A 33 -12.51 7.65 0.52
C VAL A 33 -13.57 7.01 -0.38
N ALA A 34 -14.84 7.37 -0.20
CA ALA A 34 -15.94 6.85 -1.00
C ALA A 34 -15.77 7.17 -2.50
N ALA A 35 -15.32 8.39 -2.83
CA ALA A 35 -15.10 8.82 -4.21
C ALA A 35 -13.95 8.06 -4.90
N ASN A 36 -12.93 7.61 -4.15
CA ASN A 36 -11.72 7.02 -4.72
C ASN A 36 -11.68 5.49 -4.67
N PHE A 37 -12.31 4.86 -3.67
CA PHE A 37 -12.12 3.43 -3.42
C PHE A 37 -13.35 2.56 -3.76
N GLY A 38 -14.50 3.16 -4.03
CA GLY A 38 -15.74 2.43 -4.32
C GLY A 38 -16.20 1.54 -3.16
N PRO A 39 -17.33 0.83 -3.31
CA PRO A 39 -17.79 -0.10 -2.28
C PRO A 39 -16.83 -1.29 -2.14
N PRO A 40 -16.66 -1.83 -0.92
CA PRO A 40 -15.85 -3.02 -0.71
C PRO A 40 -16.39 -4.19 -1.55
N PRO A 41 -15.51 -5.09 -2.02
CA PRO A 41 -15.95 -6.26 -2.78
C PRO A 41 -16.87 -7.12 -1.89
N PRO A 42 -17.86 -7.80 -2.49
CA PRO A 42 -18.74 -8.69 -1.75
C PRO A 42 -17.92 -9.78 -1.03
N PRO A 43 -18.37 -10.23 0.16
CA PRO A 43 -17.69 -11.30 0.87
C PRO A 43 -17.58 -12.53 -0.03
N ALA A 44 -16.38 -13.11 -0.09
CA ALA A 44 -16.19 -14.36 -0.82
C ALA A 44 -17.10 -15.44 -0.21
N PRO A 45 -17.72 -16.30 -1.03
CA PRO A 45 -18.55 -17.38 -0.51
C PRO A 45 -17.70 -18.23 0.44
N ALA A 46 -18.26 -18.54 1.60
CA ALA A 46 -17.60 -19.41 2.58
C ALA A 46 -17.17 -20.69 1.87
N ALA A 47 -15.87 -20.99 1.89
CA ALA A 47 -15.35 -22.23 1.34
C ALA A 47 -16.12 -23.38 2.00
N ARG A 48 -16.87 -24.15 1.20
CA ARG A 48 -17.62 -25.31 1.68
C ARG A 48 -16.66 -26.20 2.47
N ARG A 49 -16.80 -26.23 3.80
CA ARG A 49 -16.13 -27.17 4.69
C ARG A 49 -16.64 -28.56 4.37
N GLY A 50 -16.07 -29.22 3.37
CA GLY A 50 -16.64 -30.51 2.96
C GLY A 50 -16.05 -31.22 1.76
N ARG A 51 -14.92 -30.78 1.19
CA ARG A 51 -14.16 -31.70 0.33
C ARG A 51 -13.20 -32.50 1.19
N PRO A 52 -13.32 -33.84 1.21
CA PRO A 52 -12.31 -34.69 1.82
C PRO A 52 -10.96 -34.31 1.22
N ARG A 53 -9.97 -34.08 2.09
CA ARG A 53 -8.59 -33.98 1.66
C ARG A 53 -8.25 -35.33 1.01
N PRO A 54 -7.81 -35.39 -0.26
CA PRO A 54 -7.34 -36.66 -0.82
C PRO A 54 -6.22 -37.19 0.08
N PRO A 55 -6.11 -38.51 0.29
CA PRO A 55 -5.03 -39.09 1.08
C PRO A 55 -3.72 -38.51 0.58
N GLY A 56 -3.03 -37.77 1.45
CA GLY A 56 -1.79 -37.12 1.08
C GLY A 56 -0.79 -38.20 0.69
N ALA A 57 -0.29 -38.16 -0.55
CA ALA A 57 0.95 -38.82 -0.89
C ALA A 57 2.01 -38.30 0.09
N VAL A 58 2.38 -39.17 1.03
CA VAL A 58 3.52 -38.96 1.91
C VAL A 58 4.74 -38.88 1.00
N GLY A 59 5.38 -37.71 0.94
CA GLY A 59 6.64 -37.54 0.20
C GLY A 59 6.54 -36.84 -1.15
N ALA A 60 6.19 -35.54 -1.14
CA ALA A 60 6.77 -34.63 -2.12
C ALA A 60 6.80 -33.21 -1.53
N PRO A 61 7.97 -32.57 -1.40
CA PRO A 61 8.01 -31.15 -1.07
C PRO A 61 7.29 -30.41 -2.20
N ARG A 62 6.19 -29.71 -1.85
CA ARG A 62 5.52 -28.78 -2.76
C ARG A 62 6.50 -27.67 -3.11
N ARG A 63 7.31 -27.85 -4.16
CA ARG A 63 8.03 -26.74 -4.79
C ARG A 63 6.96 -25.77 -5.28
N ARG A 64 6.79 -24.64 -4.59
CA ARG A 64 5.98 -23.51 -5.11
C ARG A 64 6.66 -23.05 -6.41
N PRO A 65 6.11 -23.34 -7.61
CA PRO A 65 6.65 -22.80 -8.84
C PRO A 65 6.05 -21.40 -8.98
N GLY A 66 6.75 -20.38 -8.49
CA GLY A 66 6.25 -19.01 -8.63
C GLY A 66 7.16 -17.94 -8.07
N VAL A 67 7.78 -18.17 -6.91
CA VAL A 67 8.63 -17.14 -6.29
C VAL A 67 9.96 -16.97 -7.04
N ARG A 68 10.54 -18.06 -7.55
CA ARG A 68 11.80 -17.99 -8.33
C ARG A 68 11.61 -17.52 -9.78
N LEU A 69 10.44 -17.75 -10.37
CA LEU A 69 10.16 -17.35 -11.76
C LEU A 69 9.95 -15.84 -11.90
N LEU A 70 9.34 -15.19 -10.91
CA LEU A 70 9.22 -13.73 -10.87
C LEU A 70 10.56 -13.05 -10.55
N ALA A 71 11.39 -13.66 -9.69
CA ALA A 71 12.71 -13.13 -9.36
C ALA A 71 13.69 -13.19 -10.55
N ALA A 72 13.55 -14.17 -11.45
CA ALA A 72 14.38 -14.30 -12.65
C ALA A 72 14.07 -13.28 -13.75
N LYS A 73 12.89 -12.64 -13.72
CA LYS A 73 12.45 -11.65 -14.71
C LYS A 73 12.76 -10.19 -14.33
N CYS A 74 13.29 -9.92 -13.14
CA CYS A 74 13.77 -8.59 -12.81
C CYS A 74 15.20 -8.41 -13.32
N PRO A 75 15.46 -7.46 -14.26
CA PRO A 75 16.82 -6.99 -14.51
C PRO A 75 17.44 -6.62 -13.17
N ARG A 76 18.72 -6.94 -12.97
CA ARG A 76 19.48 -6.69 -11.74
C ARG A 76 19.39 -5.20 -11.38
N ARG A 77 18.39 -4.82 -10.58
CA ARG A 77 18.24 -3.46 -10.08
C ARG A 77 19.41 -3.23 -9.13
N GLU A 78 20.20 -2.20 -9.40
CA GLU A 78 21.29 -1.78 -8.54
C GLU A 78 20.70 -1.47 -7.15
N ARG A 79 21.05 -2.29 -6.15
CA ARG A 79 20.60 -2.14 -4.77
C ARG A 79 21.42 -1.12 -3.98
N ALA A 80 22.33 -0.41 -4.64
CA ALA A 80 23.20 0.58 -4.03
C ALA A 80 23.33 1.78 -4.96
N PRO A 81 23.48 3.00 -4.42
CA PRO A 81 23.78 4.17 -5.22
C PRO A 81 25.09 3.99 -5.99
N PRO A 82 25.23 4.61 -7.18
CA PRO A 82 26.45 4.52 -7.98
C PRO A 82 27.66 4.97 -7.16
N ARG A 83 28.74 4.19 -7.21
CA ARG A 83 29.99 4.58 -6.53
C ARG A 83 30.53 5.84 -7.21
N LEU A 84 30.64 6.92 -6.43
CA LEU A 84 31.33 8.14 -6.87
C LEU A 84 32.77 7.75 -7.25
N ARG A 85 33.06 7.71 -8.55
CA ARG A 85 34.44 7.57 -9.03
C ARG A 85 35.18 8.84 -8.63
N LYS A 86 36.25 8.71 -7.83
CA LYS A 86 37.20 9.81 -7.64
C LYS A 86 37.91 10.04 -8.98
N ALA A 87 37.74 11.22 -9.56
CA ALA A 87 38.53 11.66 -10.70
C ALA A 87 40.00 11.83 -10.25
N LYS A 88 40.92 11.40 -11.10
CA LYS A 88 42.37 11.59 -10.94
C LYS A 88 42.77 12.92 -11.56
#